data_AF-A0A926HRN2-F1
#
_entry.id   AF-A0A926HRN2-F1
#
_cell.length_a   1.000
_cell.length_b   1.000
_cell.length_c   1.000
_cell.angle_alpha   90.00
_cell.angle_beta   90.00
_cell.angle_gamma   90.00
#
_symmetry.space_group_name_H-M   'P 1'
#
loop_
_entity.id
_entity.type
_entity.pdbx_description
1 polymer ?
#
loop_
_entity_poly.entity_id
_entity_poly.type
_entity_poly.pdbx_seq_one_letter_code
_entity_poly.pdbx_strand_id
1 'polypeptide(L)'
;MANQCAICGADINLIQTQKLSDGNCICRKNCRKKGFKAYDYVHSNLPGVKAHLAQVERGTKLWQHYFIPREKTKDKSKKLKRFGTYLYVAEDIGLMAYIQNDYKFMMFGKTTRACVYRIADLRSYKYEEQLVKNGDKTEKKPFARLSFTNTQGLYEFVLPMNNFKDFENLKKHFDTLFGIQNTLGNASNVWKQQMTAVKDIAAGFSAAVKGEADAGDKAAQAIDSLDAAIYGDRTEWIQKADAALAAFNG
;
A
#
# COMPACT_ATOMS: atom_id res chain seq x y z
N MET A 1 -9.54 37.90 4.89
CA MET A 1 -8.19 37.47 5.28
C MET A 1 -7.74 36.36 4.35
N ALA A 2 -6.56 36.50 3.72
CA ALA A 2 -5.92 35.40 3.02
C ALA A 2 -5.34 34.44 4.06
N ASN A 3 -5.51 33.14 3.86
CA ASN A 3 -4.81 32.15 4.68
C ASN A 3 -3.41 31.96 4.09
N GLN A 4 -2.44 31.51 4.88
CA GLN A 4 -1.13 31.12 4.35
C GLN A 4 -1.03 29.62 4.18
N CYS A 5 -0.38 29.19 3.09
CA CYS A 5 -0.12 27.78 2.84
C CYS A 5 0.93 27.24 3.82
N ALA A 6 0.55 26.28 4.66
CA ALA A 6 1.42 25.68 5.68
C ALA A 6 2.59 24.82 5.12
N ILE A 7 2.67 24.66 3.80
CA ILE A 7 3.76 23.93 3.12
C ILE A 7 4.70 24.88 2.38
N CYS A 8 4.18 25.87 1.64
CA CYS A 8 5.00 26.72 0.77
C CYS A 8 4.98 28.21 1.15
N GLY A 9 4.30 28.60 2.22
CA GLY A 9 4.21 29.98 2.72
C GLY A 9 3.38 30.95 1.85
N ALA A 10 2.92 30.52 0.68
CA ALA A 10 2.17 31.38 -0.23
C ALA A 10 0.81 31.80 0.36
N ASP A 11 0.45 33.05 0.16
CA ASP A 11 -0.90 33.55 0.47
C ASP A 11 -1.92 32.87 -0.45
N ILE A 12 -3.00 32.38 0.15
CA ILE A 12 -4.07 31.65 -0.52
C ILE A 12 -5.44 32.22 -0.16
N ASN A 13 -6.24 32.42 -1.19
CA ASN A 13 -7.65 32.75 -1.02
C ASN A 13 -8.48 31.48 -0.74
N LEU A 14 -9.74 31.67 -0.31
CA LEU A 14 -10.67 30.59 0.02
C LEU A 14 -10.82 29.55 -1.10
N ILE A 15 -10.90 30.00 -2.36
CA ILE A 15 -11.11 29.13 -3.54
C ILE A 15 -9.89 28.23 -3.80
N GLN A 16 -8.69 28.73 -3.50
CA GLN A 16 -7.43 28.01 -3.70
C GLN A 16 -7.00 27.20 -2.47
N THR A 17 -7.77 27.24 -1.39
CA THR A 17 -7.45 26.60 -0.11
C THR A 17 -7.98 25.18 -0.02
N GLN A 18 -7.12 24.25 0.38
CA GLN A 18 -7.51 22.95 0.93
C GLN A 18 -7.30 23.03 2.46
N LYS A 19 -8.39 22.93 3.21
CA LYS A 19 -8.35 22.86 4.68
C LYS A 19 -8.12 21.40 5.09
N LEU A 20 -7.27 21.22 6.09
CA LEU A 20 -6.90 19.93 6.70
C LEU A 20 -7.68 19.73 8.01
N SER A 21 -7.64 18.52 8.56
CA SER A 21 -8.37 18.17 9.79
C SER A 21 -7.84 18.87 11.05
N ASP A 22 -6.56 19.23 11.05
CA ASP A 22 -5.88 19.99 12.13
C ASP A 22 -6.04 21.52 11.97
N GLY A 23 -6.87 21.98 11.04
CA GLY A 23 -7.11 23.39 10.79
C GLY A 23 -6.07 24.08 9.89
N ASN A 24 -4.96 23.41 9.55
CA ASN A 24 -3.98 23.94 8.62
C ASN A 24 -4.57 24.08 7.20
N CYS A 25 -4.01 25.01 6.43
CA CYS A 25 -4.43 25.28 5.06
C CYS A 25 -3.27 25.05 4.08
N ILE A 26 -3.54 24.39 2.95
CA ILE A 26 -2.56 24.19 1.87
C ILE A 26 -3.11 24.67 0.53
N CYS A 27 -2.22 25.08 -0.38
CA CYS A 27 -2.62 25.56 -1.70
C CYS A 27 -2.98 24.40 -2.63
N ARG A 28 -4.18 24.45 -3.24
CA ARG A 28 -4.71 23.41 -4.14
C ARG A 28 -3.88 23.27 -5.43
N LYS A 29 -3.46 24.40 -6.00
CA LYS A 29 -2.84 24.47 -7.33
C LYS A 29 -1.39 23.98 -7.35
N ASN A 30 -0.66 24.12 -6.24
CA ASN A 30 0.76 23.77 -6.15
C ASN A 30 0.97 22.58 -5.21
N CYS A 31 0.85 22.75 -3.89
CA CYS A 31 1.17 21.71 -2.91
C CYS A 31 0.27 20.48 -3.02
N ARG A 32 -1.06 20.65 -2.99
CA ARG A 32 -2.00 19.50 -3.12
C ARG A 32 -1.84 18.79 -4.45
N LYS A 33 -1.57 19.53 -5.53
CA LYS A 33 -1.42 18.98 -6.88
C LYS A 33 -0.23 18.02 -6.99
N LYS A 34 0.80 18.16 -6.14
CA LYS A 34 1.98 17.26 -6.11
C LYS A 34 1.64 15.85 -5.62
N GLY A 35 0.61 15.69 -4.79
CA GLY A 35 0.17 14.38 -4.29
C GLY A 35 -0.98 13.77 -5.09
N PHE A 36 -1.25 12.48 -4.85
CA PHE A 36 -2.32 11.74 -5.52
C PHE A 36 -3.70 12.33 -5.23
N LYS A 37 -4.62 12.17 -6.18
CA LYS A 37 -6.03 12.56 -6.03
C LYS A 37 -6.79 11.64 -5.07
N ALA A 38 -6.38 10.37 -5.01
CA ALA A 38 -6.95 9.34 -4.13
C ALA A 38 -6.64 9.57 -2.65
N TYR A 39 -5.68 10.43 -2.33
CA TYR A 39 -5.35 10.76 -0.95
C TYR A 39 -6.41 11.68 -0.34
N ASP A 40 -6.84 11.35 0.88
CA ASP A 40 -7.83 12.12 1.62
C ASP A 40 -7.20 13.32 2.33
N TYR A 41 -7.17 14.47 1.65
CA TYR A 41 -6.66 15.72 2.23
C TYR A 41 -7.63 16.35 3.22
N VAL A 42 -8.90 15.94 3.27
CA VAL A 42 -9.89 16.58 4.16
C VAL A 42 -9.72 16.06 5.57
N HIS A 43 -9.54 14.74 5.71
CA HIS A 43 -9.40 14.11 7.02
C HIS A 43 -7.95 13.99 7.48
N SER A 44 -6.97 14.26 6.61
CA SER A 44 -5.55 14.26 6.96
C SER A 44 -5.09 15.55 7.63
N ASN A 45 -4.04 15.43 8.46
CA ASN A 45 -3.35 16.54 9.11
C ASN A 45 -2.09 16.95 8.31
N LEU A 46 -1.45 18.05 8.68
CA LEU A 46 -0.29 18.56 7.96
C LEU A 46 0.88 17.56 7.89
N PRO A 47 1.27 16.85 8.97
CA PRO A 47 2.28 15.80 8.89
C PRO A 47 1.92 14.68 7.90
N GLY A 48 0.68 14.21 7.92
CA GLY A 48 0.20 13.16 7.00
C GLY A 48 0.28 13.59 5.54
N VAL A 49 -0.13 14.81 5.24
CA VAL A 49 0.01 15.39 3.89
C VAL A 49 1.47 15.48 3.48
N LYS A 50 2.36 15.97 4.36
CA LYS A 50 3.81 16.04 4.06
C LYS A 50 4.39 14.66 3.78
N ALA A 51 4.04 13.66 4.58
CA ALA A 51 4.47 12.27 4.36
C ALA A 51 3.97 11.73 3.01
N HIS A 52 2.72 11.99 2.64
CA HIS A 52 2.18 11.62 1.32
C HIS A 52 2.92 12.31 0.17
N LEU A 53 3.18 13.61 0.27
CA LEU A 53 3.92 14.32 -0.78
C LEU A 53 5.34 13.76 -0.94
N ALA A 54 6.03 13.48 0.16
CA ALA A 54 7.34 12.84 0.15
C ALA A 54 7.29 11.42 -0.44
N GLN A 55 6.26 10.64 -0.10
CA GLN A 55 6.02 9.31 -0.67
C GLN A 55 5.85 9.37 -2.18
N VAL A 56 5.10 10.34 -2.70
CA VAL A 56 4.89 10.52 -4.15
C VAL A 56 6.18 10.97 -4.84
N GLU A 57 6.93 11.88 -4.24
CA GLU A 57 8.21 12.34 -4.79
C GLU A 57 9.22 11.19 -4.90
N ARG A 58 9.49 10.51 -3.78
CA ARG A 58 10.40 9.36 -3.73
C ARG A 58 9.90 8.22 -4.61
N GLY A 59 8.61 7.89 -4.53
CA GLY A 59 7.98 6.85 -5.33
C GLY A 59 8.07 7.11 -6.82
N THR A 60 7.96 8.36 -7.26
CA THR A 60 8.13 8.73 -8.67
C THR A 60 9.56 8.52 -9.15
N LYS A 61 10.57 8.83 -8.32
CA LYS A 61 11.97 8.54 -8.66
C LYS A 61 12.24 7.02 -8.71
N LEU A 62 11.74 6.27 -7.74
CA LEU A 62 11.80 4.79 -7.73
C LEU A 62 11.11 4.17 -8.95
N TRP A 63 9.96 4.71 -9.36
CA TRP A 63 9.27 4.30 -10.58
C TRP A 63 10.15 4.48 -11.82
N GLN A 64 10.77 5.65 -11.97
CA GLN A 64 11.65 5.94 -13.10
C GLN A 64 12.86 5.02 -13.12
N HIS A 65 13.45 4.75 -11.96
CA HIS A 65 14.66 3.95 -11.83
C HIS A 65 14.40 2.44 -11.99
N TYR A 66 13.41 1.88 -11.30
CA TYR A 66 13.18 0.44 -11.28
C TYR A 66 12.09 -0.04 -12.25
N PHE A 67 11.00 0.70 -12.42
CA PHE A 67 9.81 0.17 -13.11
C PHE A 67 9.85 0.46 -14.61
N ILE A 68 10.19 1.68 -15.04
CA ILE A 68 10.24 2.02 -16.47
C ILE A 68 11.17 1.08 -17.27
N PRO A 69 12.38 0.72 -16.81
CA PRO A 69 13.22 -0.24 -17.53
C PRO A 69 12.58 -1.63 -17.64
N ARG A 70 11.84 -2.05 -16.61
CA ARG A 70 11.14 -3.36 -16.57
C ARG A 70 9.89 -3.41 -17.44
N GLU A 71 9.32 -2.28 -17.84
CA GLU A 71 8.26 -2.26 -18.86
C GLU A 71 8.77 -2.71 -20.24
N LYS A 72 10.07 -2.47 -20.52
CA LYS A 72 10.69 -2.72 -21.82
C LYS A 72 11.59 -3.95 -21.85
N THR A 73 11.79 -4.60 -20.71
CA THR A 73 12.69 -5.77 -20.62
C THR A 73 12.13 -6.98 -21.37
N LYS A 74 13.01 -7.73 -22.02
CA LYS A 74 12.70 -9.03 -22.63
C LYS A 74 12.82 -10.19 -21.63
N ASP A 75 13.53 -9.97 -20.51
CA ASP A 75 13.72 -10.97 -19.46
C ASP A 75 12.40 -11.19 -18.70
N LYS A 76 11.84 -12.40 -18.83
CA LYS A 76 10.57 -12.78 -18.20
C LYS A 76 10.64 -12.75 -16.68
N SER A 77 11.81 -12.98 -16.08
CA SER A 77 11.98 -13.01 -14.61
C SER A 77 11.88 -11.62 -13.97
N LYS A 78 12.15 -10.56 -14.75
CA LYS A 78 12.12 -9.16 -14.30
C LYS A 78 10.90 -8.40 -14.82
N LYS A 79 9.97 -9.10 -15.47
CA LYS A 79 8.82 -8.48 -16.11
C LYS A 79 7.80 -8.07 -15.07
N LEU A 80 7.33 -6.83 -15.16
CA LEU A 80 6.28 -6.33 -14.27
C LEU A 80 4.98 -7.12 -14.47
N LYS A 81 4.38 -7.56 -13.36
CA LYS A 81 2.97 -7.97 -13.36
C LYS A 81 2.09 -6.75 -13.16
N ARG A 82 1.05 -6.63 -13.98
CA ARG A 82 0.12 -5.50 -13.92
C ARG A 82 -1.23 -5.98 -13.45
N PHE A 83 -1.79 -5.29 -12.47
CA PHE A 83 -3.15 -5.51 -11.98
C PHE A 83 -3.98 -4.24 -12.12
N GLY A 84 -5.21 -4.40 -12.60
CA GLY A 84 -6.06 -3.29 -12.98
C GLY A 84 -5.33 -2.31 -13.91
N THR A 85 -5.71 -1.03 -13.83
CA THR A 85 -5.13 -0.02 -14.71
C THR A 85 -3.80 0.53 -14.19
N TYR A 86 -3.60 0.57 -12.87
CA TYR A 86 -2.62 1.46 -12.24
C TYR A 86 -1.68 0.78 -11.23
N LEU A 87 -1.72 -0.55 -11.07
CA LEU A 87 -0.84 -1.26 -10.15
C LEU A 87 0.18 -2.12 -10.92
N TYR A 88 1.45 -1.95 -10.59
CA TYR A 88 2.57 -2.71 -11.16
C TYR A 88 3.35 -3.39 -10.05
N VAL A 89 3.71 -4.65 -10.24
CA VAL A 89 4.40 -5.49 -9.25
C VAL A 89 5.72 -5.96 -9.85
N ALA A 90 6.81 -5.67 -9.15
CA ALA A 90 8.17 -6.09 -9.47
C ALA A 90 8.63 -7.08 -8.39
N GLU A 91 8.25 -8.36 -8.57
CA GLU A 91 8.56 -9.44 -7.63
C GLU A 91 10.06 -9.63 -7.42
N ASP A 92 10.87 -9.44 -8.45
CA ASP A 92 12.32 -9.62 -8.40
C ASP A 92 13.00 -8.71 -7.36
N ILE A 93 12.40 -7.55 -7.09
CA ILE A 93 12.90 -6.56 -6.13
C ILE A 93 11.95 -6.34 -4.94
N GLY A 94 10.89 -7.14 -4.79
CA GLY A 94 9.97 -7.02 -3.68
C GLY A 94 9.18 -5.69 -3.62
N LEU A 95 9.08 -4.96 -4.73
CA LEU A 95 8.42 -3.65 -4.79
C LEU A 95 7.17 -3.67 -5.67
N MET A 96 6.23 -2.78 -5.36
CA MET A 96 5.07 -2.51 -6.20
C MET A 96 4.82 -1.01 -6.32
N ALA A 97 4.28 -0.57 -7.45
CA ALA A 97 3.99 0.82 -7.74
C ALA A 97 2.52 1.02 -8.09
N TYR A 98 1.88 1.93 -7.36
CA TYR A 98 0.58 2.48 -7.73
C TYR A 98 0.80 3.82 -8.44
N ILE A 99 0.36 3.93 -9.68
CA ILE A 99 0.63 5.11 -10.51
C ILE A 99 -0.61 5.97 -10.72
N GLN A 100 -0.41 7.28 -10.81
CA GLN A 100 -1.39 8.23 -11.29
C GLN A 100 -0.85 8.94 -12.52
N ASN A 101 -1.62 8.90 -13.61
CA ASN A 101 -1.31 9.61 -14.83
C ASN A 101 -2.11 10.91 -14.88
N ASP A 102 -1.42 12.04 -14.90
CA ASP A 102 -2.05 13.33 -15.15
C ASP A 102 -1.82 13.73 -16.61
N TYR A 103 -2.91 13.66 -17.37
CA TYR A 103 -2.95 14.16 -18.74
C TYR A 103 -3.20 15.67 -18.70
N LYS A 104 -2.35 16.45 -19.37
CA LYS A 104 -2.59 17.88 -19.61
C LYS A 104 -3.36 18.05 -20.93
N PHE A 105 -4.26 19.02 -20.96
CA PHE A 105 -5.02 19.39 -22.15
C PHE A 105 -4.10 20.10 -23.17
N MET A 106 -4.30 19.84 -24.48
CA MET A 106 -3.61 20.47 -25.63
C MET A 106 -2.06 20.31 -25.70
N MET A 107 -1.58 19.10 -26.02
CA MET A 107 -0.23 18.84 -26.59
C MET A 107 1.01 18.76 -25.67
N PHE A 108 0.89 18.73 -24.34
CA PHE A 108 2.07 18.57 -23.47
C PHE A 108 1.99 17.37 -22.52
N GLY A 109 2.49 16.22 -22.98
CA GLY A 109 3.07 15.13 -22.18
C GLY A 109 2.20 14.48 -21.08
N LYS A 110 2.29 13.15 -20.97
CA LYS A 110 1.77 12.40 -19.81
C LYS A 110 2.73 12.59 -18.63
N THR A 111 2.25 13.16 -17.52
CA THR A 111 3.04 13.14 -16.27
C THR A 111 2.60 11.94 -15.43
N THR A 112 3.49 10.98 -15.25
CA THR A 112 3.26 9.82 -14.38
C THR A 112 3.86 10.10 -13.01
N ARG A 113 3.03 9.95 -11.97
CA ARG A 113 3.46 9.96 -10.56
C ARG A 113 3.25 8.58 -9.98
N ALA A 114 4.07 8.19 -9.02
CA ALA A 114 3.98 6.88 -8.39
C ALA A 114 4.10 6.96 -6.88
N CYS A 115 3.30 6.16 -6.18
CA CYS A 115 3.61 5.70 -4.83
C CYS A 115 4.18 4.29 -4.96
N VAL A 116 5.36 4.06 -4.39
CA VAL A 116 6.02 2.75 -4.39
C VAL A 116 5.97 2.18 -2.97
N TYR A 117 5.63 0.90 -2.89
CA TYR A 117 5.41 0.15 -1.66
C TYR A 117 6.28 -1.10 -1.68
N ARG A 118 6.63 -1.61 -0.49
CA ARG A 118 7.14 -2.98 -0.37
C ARG A 118 5.96 -3.93 -0.55
N ILE A 119 6.14 -4.99 -1.31
CA ILE A 119 5.12 -6.04 -1.43
C ILE A 119 4.83 -6.65 -0.05
N ALA A 120 5.86 -6.73 0.80
CA ALA A 120 5.74 -7.27 2.15
C ALA A 120 4.75 -6.50 3.05
N ASP A 121 4.61 -5.20 2.81
CA ASP A 121 3.75 -4.33 3.60
C ASP A 121 2.26 -4.47 3.23
N LEU A 122 1.92 -5.17 2.15
CA LEU A 122 0.53 -5.41 1.76
C LEU A 122 -0.14 -6.38 2.76
N ARG A 123 -1.12 -5.88 3.51
CA ARG A 123 -1.86 -6.65 4.53
C ARG A 123 -3.30 -6.97 4.16
N SER A 124 -3.95 -6.14 3.36
CA SER A 124 -5.34 -6.36 2.96
C SER A 124 -5.56 -6.09 1.48
N TYR A 125 -6.35 -6.94 0.83
CA TYR A 125 -6.87 -6.76 -0.51
C TYR A 125 -8.32 -7.29 -0.54
N LYS A 126 -9.29 -6.38 -0.50
CA LYS A 126 -10.72 -6.72 -0.44
C LYS A 126 -11.45 -6.30 -1.70
N TYR A 127 -12.38 -7.14 -2.16
CA TYR A 127 -13.32 -6.76 -3.21
C TYR A 127 -14.45 -5.94 -2.62
N GLU A 128 -14.73 -4.80 -3.24
CA GLU A 128 -15.84 -3.92 -2.90
C GLU A 128 -16.51 -3.41 -4.18
N GLU A 129 -17.79 -3.04 -4.08
CA GLU A 129 -18.56 -2.45 -5.17
C GLU A 129 -19.00 -1.05 -4.77
N GLN A 130 -18.73 -0.04 -5.62
CA GLN A 130 -19.23 1.31 -5.40
C GLN A 130 -20.44 1.52 -6.31
N LEU A 131 -21.57 1.91 -5.71
CA LEU A 131 -22.70 2.41 -6.48
C LEU A 131 -22.41 3.84 -6.91
N VAL A 132 -22.24 4.05 -8.21
CA VAL A 132 -22.06 5.37 -8.81
C VAL A 132 -23.34 5.74 -9.54
N LYS A 133 -23.98 6.83 -9.10
CA LYS A 133 -25.14 7.40 -9.79
C LYS A 133 -24.65 8.33 -10.90
N ASN A 134 -24.98 8.00 -12.15
CA ASN A 134 -24.79 8.83 -13.33
C ASN A 134 -26.18 9.22 -13.87
N GLY A 135 -26.73 10.33 -13.37
CA GLY A 135 -28.12 10.72 -13.65
C GLY A 135 -29.10 9.66 -13.14
N ASP A 136 -29.95 9.15 -14.02
CA ASP A 136 -30.97 8.13 -13.71
C ASP A 136 -30.41 6.70 -13.63
N LYS A 137 -29.14 6.49 -14.02
CA LYS A 137 -28.52 5.16 -14.02
C LYS A 137 -27.62 4.98 -12.79
N THR A 138 -27.81 3.88 -12.09
CA THR A 138 -26.89 3.43 -11.03
C THR A 138 -26.00 2.33 -11.59
N GLU A 139 -24.69 2.59 -11.63
CA GLU A 139 -23.68 1.63 -12.06
C GLU A 139 -22.91 1.12 -10.85
N LYS A 140 -22.75 -0.21 -10.75
CA LYS A 140 -21.82 -0.84 -9.81
C LYS A 140 -20.42 -0.81 -10.40
N LYS A 141 -19.50 -0.12 -9.76
CA LYS A 141 -18.08 -0.12 -10.15
C LYS A 141 -17.30 -1.04 -9.21
N PRO A 142 -16.75 -2.15 -9.71
CA PRO A 142 -15.96 -3.06 -8.89
C PRO A 142 -14.58 -2.47 -8.63
N PHE A 143 -14.08 -2.66 -7.42
CA PHE A 143 -12.75 -2.22 -7.05
C PHE A 143 -12.10 -3.13 -6.00
N ALA A 144 -10.78 -3.10 -5.96
CA ALA A 144 -9.98 -3.72 -4.91
C ALA A 144 -9.52 -2.64 -3.94
N ARG A 145 -9.81 -2.76 -2.65
CA ARG A 145 -9.22 -1.93 -1.59
C ARG A 145 -7.94 -2.60 -1.13
N LEU A 146 -6.80 -1.93 -1.33
CA LEU A 146 -5.50 -2.40 -0.88
C LEU A 146 -5.04 -1.57 0.30
N SER A 147 -4.61 -2.23 1.37
CA SER A 147 -4.17 -1.59 2.61
C SER A 147 -2.78 -2.11 3.01
N PHE A 148 -1.90 -1.19 3.38
CA PHE A 148 -0.49 -1.42 3.66
C PHE A 148 -0.17 -1.08 5.11
N THR A 149 0.66 -1.90 5.76
CA THR A 149 1.32 -1.56 7.02
C THR A 149 2.60 -0.78 6.79
N ASN A 150 3.14 -0.15 7.83
CA ASN A 150 4.44 0.53 7.82
C ASN A 150 4.64 1.57 6.70
N THR A 151 3.54 2.03 6.10
CA THR A 151 3.53 3.01 5.02
C THR A 151 3.00 4.32 5.57
N GLN A 152 3.80 5.38 5.47
CA GLN A 152 3.34 6.73 5.76
C GLN A 152 2.74 7.36 4.50
N GLY A 153 1.74 8.25 4.68
CA GLY A 153 1.05 8.89 3.57
C GLY A 153 -0.12 8.03 3.08
N LEU A 154 -0.14 7.70 1.78
CA LEU A 154 -1.20 6.89 1.18
C LEU A 154 -0.96 5.41 1.54
N TYR A 155 -1.47 4.96 2.69
CA TYR A 155 -1.38 3.57 3.14
C TYR A 155 -2.56 2.69 2.69
N GLU A 156 -3.64 3.30 2.21
CA GLU A 156 -4.79 2.61 1.65
C GLU A 156 -5.23 3.29 0.36
N PHE A 157 -5.54 2.51 -0.66
CA PHE A 157 -6.13 3.03 -1.88
C PHE A 157 -7.08 2.03 -2.53
N VAL A 158 -7.94 2.59 -3.38
CA VAL A 158 -8.88 1.84 -4.20
C VAL A 158 -8.31 1.68 -5.61
N LEU A 159 -8.16 0.43 -6.04
CA LEU A 159 -7.77 0.05 -7.39
C LEU A 159 -9.03 -0.31 -8.20
N PRO A 160 -9.39 0.48 -9.23
CA PRO A 160 -10.50 0.12 -10.11
C PRO A 160 -10.23 -1.21 -10.82
N MET A 161 -11.22 -2.09 -10.82
CA MET A 161 -11.20 -3.40 -11.48
C MET A 161 -12.22 -3.40 -12.61
N ASN A 162 -12.07 -4.28 -13.59
CA ASN A 162 -13.11 -4.43 -14.63
C ASN A 162 -14.24 -5.35 -14.16
N ASN A 163 -13.93 -6.34 -13.34
CA ASN A 163 -14.86 -7.35 -12.83
C ASN A 163 -14.27 -8.09 -11.61
N PHE A 164 -15.04 -8.98 -11.01
CA PHE A 164 -14.60 -9.81 -9.88
C PHE A 164 -13.46 -10.77 -10.24
N LYS A 165 -13.42 -11.32 -11.46
CA LYS A 165 -12.37 -12.23 -11.91
C LYS A 165 -10.99 -11.57 -11.94
N ASP A 166 -10.93 -10.29 -12.30
CA ASP A 166 -9.69 -9.50 -12.21
C ASP A 166 -9.21 -9.40 -10.74
N PHE A 167 -10.14 -9.28 -9.80
CA PHE A 167 -9.82 -9.30 -8.37
C PHE A 167 -9.36 -10.68 -7.91
N GLU A 168 -10.00 -11.77 -8.34
CA GLU A 168 -9.56 -13.13 -8.02
C GLU A 168 -8.13 -13.39 -8.52
N ASN A 169 -7.77 -12.88 -9.70
CA ASN A 169 -6.41 -12.98 -10.22
C ASN A 169 -5.40 -12.21 -9.35
N LEU A 170 -5.76 -11.01 -8.90
CA LEU A 170 -4.96 -10.22 -7.96
C LEU A 170 -4.79 -10.97 -6.63
N LYS A 171 -5.90 -11.45 -6.05
CA LYS A 171 -5.92 -12.20 -4.80
C LYS A 171 -5.06 -13.45 -4.90
N LYS A 172 -5.30 -14.30 -5.90
CA LYS A 172 -4.55 -15.54 -6.12
C LYS A 172 -3.05 -15.26 -6.28
N HIS A 173 -2.69 -14.17 -6.96
CA HIS A 173 -1.30 -13.79 -7.12
C HIS A 173 -0.64 -13.49 -5.77
N PHE A 174 -1.23 -12.61 -4.96
CA PHE A 174 -0.68 -12.28 -3.65
C PHE A 174 -0.73 -13.46 -2.67
N ASP A 175 -1.83 -14.22 -2.63
CA ASP A 175 -1.91 -15.44 -1.81
C ASP A 175 -0.76 -16.40 -2.13
N THR A 176 -0.42 -16.56 -3.41
CA THR A 176 0.69 -17.42 -3.85
C THR A 176 2.04 -16.86 -3.43
N LEU A 177 2.28 -15.55 -3.62
CA LEU A 177 3.53 -14.92 -3.17
C LEU A 177 3.73 -15.06 -1.66
N PHE A 178 2.63 -15.08 -0.94
CA PHE A 178 2.60 -15.09 0.51
C PHE A 178 2.52 -16.50 1.11
N GLY A 179 2.42 -17.54 0.27
CA GLY A 179 2.25 -18.91 0.75
C GLY A 179 0.94 -19.14 1.49
N ILE A 180 -0.07 -18.28 1.30
CA ILE A 180 -1.40 -18.42 1.90
C ILE A 180 -2.12 -19.55 1.15
N GLN A 181 -2.14 -20.75 1.73
CA GLN A 181 -2.84 -21.89 1.14
C GLN A 181 -4.35 -21.63 1.06
N ASN A 182 -4.89 -21.57 -0.16
CA ASN A 182 -6.31 -21.38 -0.49
C ASN A 182 -7.20 -22.62 -0.18
N THR A 183 -6.94 -23.35 0.91
CA THR A 183 -7.87 -24.34 1.46
C THR A 183 -8.39 -23.82 2.79
N LEU A 184 -9.33 -22.88 2.73
CA LEU A 184 -10.05 -22.28 3.89
C LEU A 184 -10.51 -23.33 4.94
N GLY A 185 -10.81 -24.57 4.52
CA GLY A 185 -11.13 -25.68 5.42
C GLY A 185 -9.95 -26.22 6.24
N ASN A 186 -8.76 -26.34 5.64
CA ASN A 186 -7.55 -26.76 6.37
C ASN A 186 -6.89 -25.59 7.09
N ALA A 187 -6.93 -24.37 6.55
CA ALA A 187 -6.38 -23.19 7.20
C ALA A 187 -7.15 -22.85 8.49
N SER A 188 -8.47 -23.04 8.56
CA SER A 188 -9.25 -22.88 9.81
C SER A 188 -8.93 -23.95 10.85
N ASN A 189 -8.66 -25.18 10.41
CA ASN A 189 -8.26 -26.28 11.31
C ASN A 189 -6.81 -26.14 11.79
N VAL A 190 -5.89 -25.74 10.91
CA VAL A 190 -4.51 -25.37 11.26
C VAL A 190 -4.51 -24.14 12.16
N TRP A 191 -5.34 -23.14 11.88
CA TRP A 191 -5.54 -21.97 12.73
C TRP A 191 -6.09 -22.33 14.10
N LYS A 192 -7.12 -23.18 14.20
CA LYS A 192 -7.62 -23.68 15.49
C LYS A 192 -6.57 -24.47 16.25
N GLN A 193 -5.83 -25.36 15.58
CA GLN A 193 -4.75 -26.13 16.20
C GLN A 193 -3.60 -25.24 16.66
N GLN A 194 -3.23 -24.23 15.87
CA GLN A 194 -2.19 -23.26 16.21
C GLN A 194 -2.65 -22.26 17.29
N MET A 195 -3.91 -21.83 17.31
CA MET A 195 -4.49 -21.01 18.39
C MET A 195 -4.57 -21.77 19.71
N THR A 196 -4.91 -23.06 19.66
CA THR A 196 -4.89 -23.92 20.86
C THR A 196 -3.46 -24.08 21.36
N ALA A 197 -2.50 -24.37 20.47
CA ALA A 197 -1.08 -24.43 20.83
C ALA A 197 -0.56 -23.10 21.41
N VAL A 198 -0.98 -21.95 20.88
CA VAL A 198 -0.64 -20.62 21.40
C VAL A 198 -1.28 -20.35 22.76
N LYS A 199 -2.53 -20.77 22.98
CA LYS A 199 -3.18 -20.67 24.29
C LYS A 199 -2.50 -21.56 25.33
N ASP A 200 -2.07 -22.75 24.95
CA ASP A 200 -1.34 -23.68 25.82
C ASP A 200 0.08 -23.17 26.12
N ILE A 201 0.76 -22.58 25.13
CA ILE A 201 2.05 -21.88 25.34
C ILE A 201 1.86 -20.67 26.24
N ALA A 202 0.83 -19.83 26.04
CA ALA A 202 0.55 -18.66 26.87
C ALA A 202 0.14 -19.04 28.31
N ALA A 203 -0.61 -20.13 28.49
CA ALA A 203 -0.91 -20.71 29.79
C ALA A 203 0.37 -21.23 30.47
N GLY A 204 1.24 -21.93 29.72
CA GLY A 204 2.57 -22.33 30.17
C GLY A 204 3.51 -21.15 30.47
N PHE A 205 3.35 -20.04 29.74
CA PHE A 205 4.12 -18.79 29.87
C PHE A 205 3.76 -18.08 31.18
N SER A 206 2.47 -18.01 31.54
CA SER A 206 2.06 -17.47 32.84
C SER A 206 2.60 -18.27 34.03
N ALA A 207 2.92 -19.55 33.84
CA ALA A 207 3.58 -20.39 34.85
C ALA A 207 5.13 -20.26 34.83
N ALA A 208 5.74 -20.04 33.65
CA ALA A 208 7.21 -20.02 33.47
C ALA A 208 7.86 -18.62 33.57
N VAL A 209 7.11 -17.52 33.43
CA VAL A 209 7.61 -16.13 33.49
C VAL A 209 8.19 -15.72 34.86
N LYS A 210 8.13 -16.60 35.87
CA LYS A 210 8.84 -16.38 37.13
C LYS A 210 10.35 -16.67 37.09
N GLY A 211 10.97 -17.08 35.96
CA GLY A 211 12.34 -17.61 36.00
C GLY A 211 13.39 -17.32 34.91
N GLU A 212 13.09 -16.94 33.66
CA GLU A 212 14.13 -17.03 32.60
C GLU A 212 14.23 -15.85 31.62
N ALA A 213 15.48 -15.50 31.26
CA ALA A 213 15.86 -14.42 30.33
C ALA A 213 15.60 -14.75 28.84
N ASP A 214 15.29 -16.00 28.50
CA ASP A 214 15.00 -16.50 27.14
C ASP A 214 13.51 -16.35 26.74
N ALA A 215 12.69 -15.80 27.64
CA ALA A 215 11.25 -15.64 27.42
C ALA A 215 10.92 -14.56 26.36
N GLY A 216 11.79 -13.55 26.21
CA GLY A 216 11.60 -12.47 25.24
C GLY A 216 11.77 -12.91 23.78
N ASP A 217 12.82 -13.69 23.51
CA ASP A 217 13.14 -14.16 22.15
C ASP A 217 12.12 -15.21 21.67
N LYS A 218 11.67 -16.08 22.57
CA LYS A 218 10.57 -17.03 22.30
C LYS A 218 9.23 -16.34 22.04
N ALA A 219 8.95 -15.22 22.72
CA ALA A 219 7.74 -14.45 22.48
C ALA A 219 7.76 -13.74 21.12
N ALA A 220 8.91 -13.19 20.71
CA ALA A 220 9.09 -12.61 19.38
C ALA A 220 8.90 -13.67 18.28
N GLN A 221 9.52 -14.85 18.45
CA GLN A 221 9.35 -15.98 17.51
C GLN A 221 7.89 -16.46 17.43
N ALA A 222 7.15 -16.47 18.54
CA ALA A 222 5.74 -16.85 18.54
C ALA A 222 4.85 -15.80 17.84
N ILE A 223 5.14 -14.51 18.01
CA ILE A 223 4.46 -13.42 17.30
C ILE A 223 4.76 -13.50 15.81
N ASP A 224 6.02 -13.69 15.42
CA ASP A 224 6.43 -13.83 14.02
C ASP A 224 5.80 -15.07 13.36
N SER A 225 5.73 -16.18 14.10
CA SER A 225 5.03 -17.39 13.65
C SER A 225 3.52 -17.17 13.49
N LEU A 226 2.90 -16.36 14.35
CA LEU A 226 1.47 -16.02 14.25
C LEU A 226 1.22 -15.08 13.07
N ASP A 227 2.08 -14.10 12.85
CA ASP A 227 1.98 -13.16 11.73
C ASP A 227 2.19 -13.88 10.39
N ALA A 228 3.13 -14.83 10.33
CA ALA A 228 3.33 -15.70 9.18
C ALA A 228 2.14 -16.65 8.95
N ALA A 229 1.49 -17.14 10.00
CA ALA A 229 0.30 -17.98 9.87
C ALA A 229 -0.94 -17.21 9.38
N ILE A 230 -1.09 -15.94 9.79
CA ILE A 230 -2.25 -15.11 9.42
C ILE A 230 -2.05 -14.44 8.06
N TYR A 231 -0.86 -13.92 7.82
CA TYR A 231 -0.58 -13.08 6.65
C TYR A 231 0.32 -13.76 5.62
N GLY A 232 0.96 -14.89 5.95
CA GLY A 232 1.90 -15.59 5.09
C GLY A 232 3.35 -15.14 5.31
N ASP A 233 4.33 -15.95 4.90
CA ASP A 233 5.75 -15.59 5.01
C ASP A 233 6.08 -14.37 4.12
N ARG A 234 6.80 -13.41 4.70
CA ARG A 234 7.19 -12.15 4.06
C ARG A 234 8.70 -11.96 3.97
N THR A 235 9.48 -12.87 4.54
CA THR A 235 10.91 -12.72 4.75
C THR A 235 11.64 -12.41 3.44
N GLU A 236 11.36 -13.19 2.39
CA GLU A 236 11.95 -12.98 1.06
C GLU A 236 11.63 -11.59 0.49
N TRP A 237 10.38 -11.16 0.61
CA TRP A 237 9.92 -9.88 0.06
C TRP A 237 10.48 -8.68 0.82
N ILE A 238 10.67 -8.81 2.14
CA ILE A 238 11.34 -7.82 2.97
C ILE A 238 12.79 -7.67 2.51
N GLN A 239 13.54 -8.78 2.42
CA GLN A 239 14.94 -8.76 2.02
C GLN A 239 15.15 -8.16 0.63
N LYS A 240 14.31 -8.56 -0.35
CA LYS A 240 14.37 -8.02 -1.72
C LYS A 240 14.07 -6.52 -1.74
N ALA A 241 13.03 -6.09 -1.04
CA ALA A 241 12.65 -4.68 -0.97
C ALA A 241 13.74 -3.85 -0.29
N ASP A 242 14.30 -4.32 0.81
CA ASP A 242 15.36 -3.62 1.55
C ASP A 242 16.64 -3.51 0.72
N ALA A 243 17.05 -4.59 0.05
CA ALA A 243 18.19 -4.54 -0.86
C ALA A 243 17.98 -3.54 -2.00
N ALA A 244 16.80 -3.53 -2.62
CA ALA A 244 16.48 -2.58 -3.68
C ALA A 244 16.44 -1.13 -3.17
N LEU A 245 15.81 -0.89 -2.02
CA LEU A 245 15.72 0.45 -1.45
C LEU A 245 17.07 0.98 -0.94
N ALA A 246 17.95 0.11 -0.42
CA ALA A 246 19.30 0.46 0.01
C ALA A 246 20.22 0.77 -1.18
N ALA A 247 20.03 0.09 -2.31
CA ALA A 247 20.78 0.37 -3.55
C ALA A 247 20.34 1.67 -4.25
N PHE A 248 19.25 2.29 -3.82
CA PHE A 248 18.69 3.48 -4.43
C PHE A 248 19.20 4.76 -3.75
N ASN A 249 20.05 5.51 -4.45
CA ASN A 249 20.67 6.75 -3.94
C ASN A 249 19.84 8.04 -4.19
N GLY A 250 18.52 7.93 -4.42
CA GLY A 250 17.69 9.02 -4.98
C GLY A 250 16.62 9.62 -4.08
#